data_AF-H6L9A2-F1
#
_entry.id   AF-H6L9A2-F1
#
_cell.length_a   1.000
_cell.length_b   1.000
_cell.length_c   1.000
_cell.angle_alpha   90.00
_cell.angle_beta   90.00
_cell.angle_gamma   90.00
#
_symmetry.space_group_name_H-M   'P 1'
#
loop_
_entity.id
_entity.type
_entity.pdbx_description
1 polymer ?
#
loop_
_entity_poly.entity_id
_entity_poly.type
_entity_poly.pdbx_seq_one_letter_code
_entity_poly.pdbx_strand_id
1 'polypeptide(L)'
;MNKRKPSHKRWLILAISGLLLTGFGLSLLGEAIMAKAQNQSFYSWGSWGTAALLCFNTGLSLFGGAVIERYRLLQQAEQKEK
;
A
#
# COMPACT_ATOMS: atom_id res chain seq x y z
N MET A 1 -1.56 25.73 -22.85
CA MET A 1 -1.72 24.40 -22.22
C MET A 1 -0.80 24.31 -20.99
N ASN A 2 -1.34 24.54 -19.79
CA ASN A 2 -0.54 24.53 -18.55
C ASN A 2 -0.03 23.12 -18.25
N LYS A 3 1.27 22.89 -18.47
CA LYS A 3 1.96 21.69 -18.00
C LYS A 3 2.03 21.75 -16.48
N ARG A 4 1.02 21.23 -15.80
CA ARG A 4 1.00 21.02 -14.34
C ARG A 4 2.25 20.23 -14.00
N LYS A 5 3.23 20.86 -13.33
CA LYS A 5 4.40 20.15 -12.82
C LYS A 5 3.89 19.09 -11.84
N PRO A 6 4.10 17.79 -12.07
CA PRO A 6 3.73 16.77 -11.10
C PRO A 6 4.61 16.99 -9.88
N SER A 7 3.99 17.50 -8.81
CA SER A 7 4.67 17.75 -7.56
C SER A 7 5.16 16.41 -6.98
N HIS A 8 6.46 16.15 -7.04
CA HIS A 8 7.17 14.96 -6.52
C HIS A 8 6.67 14.50 -5.15
N LYS A 9 6.16 15.42 -4.33
CA LYS A 9 5.61 15.16 -2.99
C LYS A 9 4.37 14.26 -3.02
N ARG A 10 3.48 14.39 -4.00
CA ARG A 10 2.22 13.62 -4.07
C ARG A 10 2.47 12.13 -4.23
N TRP A 11 3.39 11.77 -5.12
CA TRP A 11 3.80 10.38 -5.31
C TRP A 11 4.38 9.77 -4.03
N LEU A 12 5.25 10.54 -3.38
CA LEU A 12 5.98 10.10 -2.19
C LEU A 12 5.02 9.87 -1.03
N ILE A 13 4.06 10.77 -0.83
CA ILE A 13 3.00 10.61 0.17
C ILE A 13 2.15 9.38 -0.14
N LEU A 14 1.76 9.16 -1.40
CA LEU A 14 0.93 8.01 -1.78
C LEU A 14 1.68 6.67 -1.58
N ALA A 15 2.96 6.64 -1.93
CA ALA A 15 3.82 5.47 -1.73
C ALA A 15 4.06 5.19 -0.23
N ILE A 16 4.39 6.21 0.56
CA ILE A 16 4.57 6.06 2.01
C ILE A 16 3.26 5.62 2.66
N SER A 17 2.13 6.25 2.32
CA SER A 17 0.82 5.87 2.88
C SER A 17 0.45 4.45 2.51
N GLY A 18 0.69 4.04 1.25
CA GLY A 18 0.43 2.67 0.79
C GLY A 18 1.28 1.65 1.56
N LEU A 19 2.58 1.94 1.74
CA LEU A 19 3.52 1.10 2.47
C LEU A 19 3.20 0.99 3.98
N LEU A 20 2.79 2.10 4.60
CA LEU A 20 2.34 2.10 5.99
C LEU A 20 1.04 1.31 6.15
N LEU A 21 0.11 1.42 5.20
CA LEU A 21 -1.16 0.68 5.23
C LEU A 21 -0.94 -0.83 5.06
N THR A 22 -0.03 -1.24 4.16
CA THR A 22 0.37 -2.66 4.04
C THR A 22 1.06 -3.16 5.30
N GLY A 23 2.00 -2.40 5.87
CA GLY A 23 2.66 -2.77 7.13
C GLY A 23 1.68 -2.88 8.32
N PHE A 24 0.68 -1.99 8.37
CA PHE A 24 -0.40 -2.06 9.33
C PHE A 24 -1.26 -3.32 9.12
N GLY A 25 -1.64 -3.64 7.88
CA GLY A 25 -2.34 -4.89 7.54
C GLY A 25 -1.55 -6.14 7.95
N LEU A 26 -0.22 -6.14 7.79
CA LEU A 26 0.68 -7.21 8.25
C LEU A 26 0.71 -7.33 9.78
N SER A 27 0.66 -6.22 10.51
CA SER A 27 0.59 -6.25 11.99
C SER A 27 -0.73 -6.88 12.46
N LEU A 28 -1.85 -6.49 11.84
CA LEU A 28 -3.17 -7.09 12.11
C LEU A 28 -3.20 -8.58 11.75
N LEU A 29 -2.52 -8.97 10.67
CA LEU A 29 -2.35 -10.37 10.29
C LEU A 29 -1.55 -11.13 11.37
N GLY A 30 -0.51 -10.52 11.93
CA GLY A 30 0.28 -11.08 13.03
C GLY A 30 -0.55 -11.33 14.29
N GLU A 31 -1.33 -10.34 14.72
CA GLU A 31 -2.29 -10.48 15.83
C GLU A 31 -3.32 -11.57 15.55
N ALA A 32 -3.83 -11.65 14.31
CA ALA A 32 -4.68 -12.76 13.92
C ALA A 32 -3.93 -14.09 14.11
N ILE A 33 -2.77 -14.28 13.48
CA ILE A 33 -2.02 -15.55 13.57
C ILE A 33 -1.75 -15.95 15.03
N MET A 34 -1.43 -15.00 15.91
CA MET A 34 -1.28 -15.26 17.34
C MET A 34 -2.61 -15.66 18.01
N ALA A 35 -3.73 -15.00 17.68
CA ALA A 35 -5.06 -15.40 18.17
C ALA A 35 -5.44 -16.82 17.72
N LYS A 36 -5.07 -17.23 16.51
CA LYS A 36 -5.21 -18.63 16.04
C LYS A 36 -4.39 -19.59 16.90
N ALA A 37 -3.15 -19.22 17.21
CA ALA A 37 -2.23 -20.04 17.99
C ALA A 37 -2.68 -20.19 19.45
N GLN A 38 -3.42 -19.21 20.00
CA GLN A 38 -3.99 -19.24 21.34
C GLN A 38 -5.37 -19.92 21.44
N ASN A 39 -5.82 -20.62 20.38
CA ASN A 39 -7.08 -21.37 20.38
C ASN A 39 -8.34 -20.50 20.61
N GLN A 40 -8.26 -19.20 20.30
CA GLN A 40 -9.39 -18.27 20.32
C GLN A 40 -10.40 -18.60 19.22
N SER A 41 -11.68 -18.23 19.43
CA SER A 41 -12.80 -18.60 18.57
C SER A 41 -12.53 -18.31 17.08
N PHE A 42 -12.78 -19.29 16.22
CA PHE A 42 -12.50 -19.27 14.78
C PHE A 42 -13.12 -18.04 14.07
N TYR A 43 -14.25 -17.55 14.59
CA TYR A 43 -14.94 -16.35 14.11
C TYR A 43 -14.17 -15.04 14.40
N SER A 44 -13.51 -14.95 15.55
CA SER A 44 -12.72 -13.76 15.93
C SER A 44 -11.41 -13.72 15.17
N TRP A 45 -10.74 -14.87 15.02
CA TRP A 45 -9.51 -14.96 14.25
C TRP A 45 -9.74 -14.73 12.75
N GLY A 46 -10.77 -15.38 12.18
CA GLY A 46 -11.06 -15.30 10.74
C GLY A 46 -11.46 -13.91 10.28
N SER A 47 -12.24 -13.17 11.09
CA SER A 47 -12.61 -11.79 10.79
C SER A 47 -11.41 -10.84 10.84
N TRP A 48 -10.56 -10.96 11.86
CA TRP A 48 -9.29 -10.20 11.94
C TRP A 48 -8.34 -10.50 10.78
N GLY A 49 -8.20 -11.78 10.41
CA GLY A 49 -7.41 -12.18 9.24
C GLY A 49 -7.96 -11.62 7.92
N THR A 50 -9.29 -11.60 7.77
CA THR A 50 -9.94 -11.05 6.57
C THR A 50 -9.80 -9.52 6.50
N ALA A 51 -9.97 -8.83 7.63
CA ALA A 51 -9.73 -7.40 7.74
C ALA A 51 -8.27 -7.05 7.42
N ALA A 52 -7.32 -7.83 7.93
CA ALA A 52 -5.90 -7.69 7.62
C ALA A 52 -5.61 -7.85 6.12
N LEU A 53 -6.19 -8.87 5.47
CA LEU A 53 -6.07 -9.07 4.02
C LEU A 53 -6.67 -7.91 3.22
N LEU A 54 -7.82 -7.37 3.64
CA LEU A 54 -8.45 -6.23 2.97
C LEU A 54 -7.59 -4.97 3.08
N CYS A 55 -7.07 -4.66 4.27
CA CYS A 55 -6.15 -3.55 4.50
C CYS A 55 -4.85 -3.72 3.70
N PHE A 56 -4.29 -4.92 3.69
CA PHE A 56 -3.07 -5.24 2.94
C PHE A 56 -3.28 -5.07 1.43
N ASN A 57 -4.36 -5.62 0.88
CA ASN A 57 -4.68 -5.53 -0.55
C ASN A 57 -4.94 -4.07 -0.97
N THR A 58 -5.66 -3.31 -0.14
CA THR A 58 -5.91 -1.88 -0.36
C THR A 58 -4.60 -1.07 -0.32
N GLY A 59 -3.73 -1.35 0.66
CA GLY A 59 -2.41 -0.70 0.77
C GLY A 59 -1.53 -0.97 -0.44
N LEU A 60 -1.53 -2.21 -0.94
CA LEU A 60 -0.80 -2.62 -2.15
C LEU A 60 -1.32 -1.90 -3.40
N SER A 61 -2.63 -1.76 -3.53
CA SER A 61 -3.24 -1.06 -4.67
C SER A 61 -2.86 0.43 -4.69
N LEU A 62 -2.89 1.09 -3.53
CA LEU A 62 -2.45 2.48 -3.38
C LEU A 62 -0.94 2.63 -3.63
N PHE A 63 -0.14 1.70 -3.09
CA PHE A 63 1.30 1.68 -3.31
C PHE A 63 1.66 1.47 -4.79
N GLY A 64 1.01 0.52 -5.47
CA GLY A 64 1.22 0.26 -6.89
C GLY A 64 0.86 1.45 -7.77
N GLY A 65 -0.29 2.07 -7.51
CA GLY A 65 -0.71 3.30 -8.18
C GLY A 65 0.28 4.45 -7.97
N ALA A 66 0.88 4.55 -6.78
CA ALA A 66 2.01 5.42 -6.56
C ALA A 66 3.15 5.01 -7.50
N VAL A 67 3.76 3.83 -7.34
CA VAL A 67 4.96 3.41 -8.08
C VAL A 67 4.85 3.65 -9.60
N ILE A 68 3.70 3.34 -10.19
CA ILE A 68 3.42 3.61 -11.62
C ILE A 68 3.56 5.09 -11.97
N GLU A 69 3.01 5.98 -11.16
CA GLU A 69 3.11 7.43 -11.37
C GLU A 69 4.57 7.90 -11.36
N ARG A 70 5.40 7.44 -10.41
CA ARG A 70 6.86 7.75 -10.41
C ARG A 70 7.58 7.19 -11.62
N TYR A 71 7.24 5.97 -12.02
CA TYR A 71 7.84 5.36 -13.20
C TYR A 71 7.54 6.19 -14.45
N ARG A 72 6.29 6.67 -14.59
CA ARG A 72 5.88 7.57 -15.67
C ARG A 72 6.65 8.89 -15.66
N LEU A 73 6.91 9.46 -14.48
CA LEU A 73 7.71 10.67 -14.33
C LEU A 73 9.17 10.48 -14.75
N LEU A 74 9.77 9.36 -14.36
CA LEU A 74 11.15 9.03 -14.73
C LEU A 74 11.29 8.85 -16.25
N GLN A 75 10.35 8.14 -16.90
CA GLN A 75 10.36 7.99 -18.36
C GLN A 75 10.20 9.31 -19.12
N GLN A 76 9.41 10.25 -18.60
CA GLN A 76 9.30 11.59 -19.19
C GLN A 76 10.59 12.41 -19.06
N ALA A 77 11.41 12.14 -18.04
CA ALA A 77 12.72 12.77 -17.89
C ALA A 77 13.71 12.20 -18.91
N GLU A 78 13.77 10.87 -19.09
CA GLU A 78 14.63 10.23 -20.10
C GLU A 78 14.25 10.63 -21.54
N GLN A 79 12.97 10.72 -21.86
CA GLN A 79 12.49 11.12 -23.19
C GLN A 79 12.79 12.59 -23.54
N LYS A 80 13.14 13.43 -22.56
CA LYS A 80 13.55 14.82 -22.81
C LYS A 80 15.04 14.97 -23.09
N GLU A 81 15.83 13.94 -22.80
CA GLU A 81 17.29 13.95 -22.99
C GLU A 81 17.70 13.35 -24.34
N LYS A 82 16.77 12.69 -25.04
CA LYS A 82 16.91 12.25 -26.43
C LYS A 82 16.29 13.24 -27.40
#